data_AF-A0A5D3A993-F1
#
_entry.id   AF-A0A5D3A993-F1
#
_cell.length_a   1.000
_cell.length_b   1.000
_cell.length_c   1.000
_cell.angle_alpha   90.00
_cell.angle_beta   90.00
_cell.angle_gamma   90.00
#
_symmetry.space_group_name_H-M   'P 1'
#
loop_
_entity.id
_entity.type
_entity.pdbx_description
1 polymer ?
#
loop_
_entity_poly.entity_id
_entity_poly.type
_entity_poly.pdbx_seq_one_letter_code
_entity_poly.pdbx_strand_id
1 'polypeptide(L)'
;MKLCLLHSKPILLTLLPRQVFTVCLVYEINKGKVSPWHPYFLHLPRSYSILAAFGELETQALQVDYAIWAAQKAVTKAKYEWEQAFIRMKELKLKPPLLTFKAWIWATGTNWNRLLL
;
A
#
# COMPACT_ATOMS: atom_id res chain seq x y z
N MET A 1 -4.95 -11.92 -17.11
CA MET A 1 -5.23 -10.49 -17.38
C MET A 1 -6.51 -9.99 -16.67
N LYS A 2 -6.54 -9.88 -15.32
CA LYS A 2 -7.65 -9.20 -14.61
C LYS A 2 -7.22 -7.89 -13.93
N LEU A 3 -5.92 -7.71 -13.67
CA LEU A 3 -5.33 -6.47 -13.14
C LEU A 3 -5.51 -5.29 -14.11
N CYS A 4 -5.33 -5.50 -15.42
CA CYS A 4 -5.52 -4.46 -16.44
C CYS A 4 -6.96 -3.92 -16.51
N LEU A 5 -7.97 -4.74 -16.17
CA LEU A 5 -9.39 -4.33 -16.21
C LEU A 5 -9.77 -3.39 -15.06
N LEU A 6 -9.01 -3.36 -13.96
CA LEU A 6 -9.20 -2.39 -12.88
C LEU A 6 -8.64 -1.02 -13.25
N HIS A 7 -7.49 -0.98 -13.92
CA HIS A 7 -6.91 0.28 -14.41
C HIS A 7 -7.86 1.00 -15.38
N SER A 8 -8.65 0.25 -16.15
CA SER A 8 -9.68 0.81 -17.05
C SER A 8 -10.93 1.31 -16.34
N LYS A 9 -11.09 1.10 -15.02
CA LYS A 9 -12.26 1.62 -14.30
C LYS A 9 -12.09 3.12 -14.06
N PRO A 10 -13.10 3.95 -14.38
CA PRO A 10 -13.03 5.40 -14.20
C PRO A 10 -12.78 5.80 -12.74
N ILE A 11 -13.18 4.93 -11.82
CA ILE A 11 -12.96 5.02 -10.38
C ILE A 11 -11.47 5.17 -10.01
N LEU A 12 -10.55 4.58 -10.80
CA LEU A 12 -9.11 4.60 -10.50
C LEU A 12 -8.33 5.68 -11.28
N LEU A 13 -8.96 6.39 -12.23
CA LEU A 13 -8.30 7.41 -13.07
C LEU A 13 -7.88 8.68 -12.30
N THR A 14 -8.36 8.84 -11.06
CA THR A 14 -8.02 9.98 -10.19
C THR A 14 -6.76 9.74 -9.33
N LEU A 15 -6.17 8.54 -9.40
CA LEU A 15 -5.02 8.13 -8.60
C LEU A 15 -3.74 8.07 -9.44
N LEU A 16 -2.59 8.29 -8.80
CA LEU A 16 -1.28 8.10 -9.43
C LEU A 16 -1.07 6.61 -9.77
N PRO A 17 -0.28 6.28 -10.81
CA PRO A 17 -0.05 4.89 -11.22
C PRO A 17 0.40 3.96 -10.08
N ARG A 18 1.27 4.45 -9.18
CA ARG A 18 1.70 3.72 -7.97
C ARG A 18 0.53 3.42 -7.02
N GLN A 19 -0.34 4.40 -6.80
CA GLN A 19 -1.52 4.23 -5.94
C GLN A 19 -2.52 3.26 -6.57
N VAL A 20 -2.73 3.33 -7.88
CA VAL A 20 -3.57 2.36 -8.61
C VAL A 20 -3.05 0.94 -8.40
N PHE A 21 -1.74 0.73 -8.53
CA PHE A 21 -1.16 -0.59 -8.31
C PHE A 21 -1.34 -1.07 -6.85
N THR A 22 -1.12 -0.19 -5.87
CA THR A 22 -1.40 -0.50 -4.45
C THR A 22 -2.85 -0.91 -4.24
N VAL A 23 -3.82 -0.16 -4.78
CA VAL A 23 -5.25 -0.48 -4.66
C VAL A 23 -5.56 -1.81 -5.35
N CYS A 24 -5.00 -2.07 -6.52
CA CYS A 24 -5.16 -3.33 -7.23
C CYS A 24 -4.60 -4.53 -6.45
N LEU A 25 -3.43 -4.38 -5.82
CA LEU A 25 -2.83 -5.41 -4.96
C LEU A 25 -3.76 -5.75 -3.79
N VAL A 26 -4.23 -4.73 -3.07
CA VAL A 26 -5.16 -4.91 -1.95
C VAL A 26 -6.49 -5.53 -2.42
N TYR A 27 -6.97 -5.16 -3.60
CA TYR A 27 -8.17 -5.74 -4.20
C TYR A 27 -8.00 -7.23 -4.55
N GLU A 28 -6.87 -7.65 -5.10
CA GLU A 28 -6.59 -9.07 -5.35
C GLU A 28 -6.49 -9.87 -4.06
N ILE A 29 -5.89 -9.30 -3.01
CA ILE A 29 -5.83 -9.92 -1.67
C ILE A 29 -7.24 -10.06 -1.07
N ASN A 30 -8.11 -9.07 -1.27
CA ASN A 30 -9.48 -9.09 -0.78
C ASN A 30 -10.28 -10.30 -1.29
N LYS A 31 -10.00 -10.74 -2.53
CA LYS A 31 -10.60 -11.95 -3.14
C LYS A 31 -10.17 -13.25 -2.45
N GLY A 32 -9.06 -13.25 -1.71
CA GLY A 32 -8.54 -14.43 -1.01
C GLY A 32 -8.26 -15.58 -1.97
N LYS A 33 -8.73 -16.79 -1.62
CA LYS A 33 -8.53 -18.04 -2.38
C LYS A 33 -9.02 -18.00 -3.83
N VAL A 34 -9.93 -17.07 -4.16
CA VAL A 34 -10.47 -16.91 -5.52
C VAL A 34 -9.48 -16.18 -6.43
N SER A 35 -8.50 -15.46 -5.88
CA SER A 35 -7.46 -14.82 -6.70
C SER A 35 -6.47 -15.87 -7.21
N PRO A 36 -6.12 -15.86 -8.52
CA PRO A 36 -5.03 -16.67 -9.04
C PRO A 36 -3.69 -16.42 -8.33
N TRP A 37 -3.54 -15.25 -7.71
CA TRP A 37 -2.34 -14.82 -7.00
C TRP A 37 -2.33 -15.24 -5.52
N HIS A 38 -3.36 -15.95 -5.05
CA HIS A 38 -3.44 -16.37 -3.66
C HIS A 38 -2.20 -17.13 -3.15
N PRO A 39 -1.63 -18.10 -3.91
CA PRO A 39 -0.41 -18.78 -3.48
C PRO A 39 0.77 -17.82 -3.30
N TYR A 40 0.91 -16.84 -4.20
CA TYR A 40 1.97 -15.83 -4.10
C TYR A 40 1.80 -14.96 -2.84
N PHE A 41 0.57 -14.56 -2.51
CA PHE A 41 0.30 -13.74 -1.33
C PHE A 41 0.64 -14.45 -0.01
N LEU A 42 0.61 -15.79 0.03
CA LEU A 42 1.04 -16.56 1.21
C LEU A 42 2.55 -16.43 1.48
N HIS A 43 3.34 -16.13 0.46
CA HIS A 43 4.80 -15.96 0.55
C HIS A 43 5.24 -14.49 0.69
N LEU A 44 4.29 -13.56 0.86
CA LEU A 44 4.63 -12.17 1.11
C LEU A 44 5.09 -11.96 2.57
N PRO A 45 6.13 -11.15 2.81
CA PRO A 45 6.53 -10.72 4.13
C PRO A 45 5.35 -10.08 4.87
N ARG A 46 5.26 -10.35 6.17
CA ARG A 46 4.23 -9.76 7.03
C ARG A 46 4.49 -8.27 7.30
N SER A 47 5.74 -7.84 7.22
CA SER A 47 6.17 -6.46 7.43
C SER A 47 7.37 -6.12 6.53
N TYR A 48 7.58 -4.83 6.31
CA TYR A 48 8.73 -4.30 5.59
C TYR A 48 9.37 -3.17 6.40
N SER A 49 10.70 -3.09 6.38
CA SER A 49 11.46 -2.01 7.02
C SER A 49 11.49 -0.77 6.14
N ILE A 50 10.33 -0.18 5.87
CA ILE A 50 10.19 1.08 5.14
C ILE A 50 10.05 2.24 6.11
N LEU A 51 10.60 3.41 5.76
CA LEU A 51 10.56 4.61 6.62
C LEU A 51 9.15 4.98 7.08
N ALA A 52 8.14 4.77 6.22
CA ALA A 52 6.74 5.06 6.55
C ALA A 52 6.10 4.04 7.52
N ALA A 53 6.78 2.92 7.81
CA ALA A 53 6.37 1.93 8.79
C ALA A 53 7.04 2.13 10.16
N PHE A 54 8.02 3.03 10.26
CA PHE A 54 8.77 3.22 11.50
C PHE A 54 7.89 3.85 12.58
N GLY A 55 7.96 3.28 13.78
CA GLY A 55 7.38 3.87 14.98
C GLY A 55 8.14 5.11 15.43
N GLU A 56 7.61 5.78 16.46
CA GLU A 56 8.25 6.96 17.05
C GLU A 56 9.66 6.64 17.58
N LEU A 57 9.81 5.54 18.30
CA LEU A 57 11.11 5.10 18.83
C LEU A 57 12.13 4.79 17.72
N GLU A 58 11.71 4.10 16.67
CA GLU A 58 12.57 3.76 15.53
C GLU A 58 12.98 4.99 14.73
N THR A 59 12.06 5.95 14.60
CA THR A 59 12.35 7.23 13.96
C THR A 59 13.38 8.02 14.75
N GLN A 60 13.22 8.12 16.07
CA GLN A 60 14.20 8.81 16.94
C GLN A 60 15.55 8.09 16.99
N ALA A 61 15.56 6.75 16.85
CA ALA A 61 16.78 5.96 16.77
C ALA A 61 17.62 6.24 15.52
N LEU A 62 17.10 6.96 14.52
CA LEU A 62 17.89 7.41 13.36
C LEU A 62 18.95 8.44 13.75
N GLN A 63 18.76 9.19 14.85
CA GLN A 63 19.69 10.16 15.46
C GLN A 63 20.14 11.34 14.57
N VAL A 64 19.91 11.28 13.27
CA VAL A 64 20.26 12.30 12.28
C VAL A 64 19.00 13.06 11.90
N ASP A 65 18.99 14.38 12.10
CA ASP A 65 17.84 15.25 11.86
C ASP A 65 17.24 15.08 10.46
N TYR A 66 18.09 14.96 9.45
CA TYR A 66 17.64 14.74 8.07
C TYR A 66 16.92 13.39 7.90
N ALA A 67 17.43 12.32 8.53
CA ALA A 67 16.82 11.01 8.46
C ALA A 67 15.48 10.95 9.21
N ILE A 68 15.40 11.61 10.38
CA ILE A 68 14.17 11.81 11.15
C ILE A 68 13.13 12.56 10.30
N TRP A 69 13.52 13.69 9.70
CA TRP A 69 12.67 14.47 8.82
C TRP A 69 12.19 13.66 7.60
N ALA A 70 13.08 12.88 6.98
CA ALA A 70 12.73 12.03 5.84
C ALA A 70 11.70 10.95 6.22
N ALA A 71 11.83 10.35 7.40
CA ALA A 71 10.87 9.38 7.92
C ALA A 71 9.50 10.03 8.19
N GLN A 72 9.46 11.17 8.88
CA GLN A 72 8.23 11.92 9.13
C GLN A 72 7.55 12.37 7.83
N LYS A 73 8.33 12.83 6.86
CA LYS A 73 7.84 13.20 5.53
C LYS A 73 7.28 12.00 4.79
N ALA A 74 7.92 10.83 4.88
CA ALA A 74 7.44 9.59 4.27
C ALA A 74 6.09 9.15 4.87
N VAL A 75 5.94 9.20 6.20
CA VAL A 75 4.66 8.91 6.87
C VAL A 75 3.56 9.87 6.42
N THR A 76 3.86 11.18 6.40
CA THR A 76 2.91 12.22 6.00
C THR A 76 2.44 12.03 4.56
N LYS A 77 3.39 11.77 3.65
CA LYS A 77 3.09 11.46 2.24
C LYS A 77 2.23 10.20 2.11
N ALA A 78 2.60 9.12 2.81
CA ALA A 78 1.85 7.87 2.75
C ALA A 78 0.42 8.03 3.27
N LYS A 79 0.22 8.85 4.32
CA LYS A 79 -1.11 9.15 4.87
C LYS A 79 -1.96 9.94 3.89
N TYR A 80 -1.40 10.98 3.27
CA TYR A 80 -2.09 11.73 2.23
C TYR A 80 -2.49 10.83 1.05
N GLU A 81 -1.57 10.00 0.56
CA GLU A 81 -1.85 9.07 -0.54
C GLU A 81 -2.91 8.02 -0.17
N TRP A 82 -2.91 7.54 1.08
CA TRP A 82 -3.92 6.63 1.61
C TRP A 82 -5.31 7.29 1.65
N GLU A 83 -5.41 8.52 2.14
CA GLU A 83 -6.67 9.28 2.21
C GLU A 83 -7.29 9.48 0.82
N GLN A 84 -6.46 9.79 -0.20
CA GLN A 84 -6.92 9.88 -1.58
C GLN A 84 -7.45 8.53 -2.11
N ALA A 85 -6.75 7.43 -1.81
CA ALA A 85 -7.15 6.10 -2.23
C ALA A 85 -8.32 5.52 -1.41
N PHE A 86 -8.57 6.02 -0.21
CA PHE A 86 -9.51 5.44 0.75
C PHE A 86 -10.95 5.40 0.23
N ILE A 87 -11.40 6.47 -0.42
CA ILE A 87 -12.73 6.53 -1.02
C ILE A 87 -12.87 5.45 -2.10
N ARG A 88 -11.86 5.31 -2.96
CA ARG A 88 -11.84 4.31 -4.04
C ARG A 88 -11.83 2.89 -3.50
N MET A 89 -11.04 2.66 -2.46
CA MET A 89 -10.98 1.38 -1.75
C MET A 89 -12.33 1.01 -1.12
N LYS A 90 -13.09 1.99 -0.59
CA LYS A 90 -14.47 1.76 -0.13
C LYS A 90 -15.43 1.44 -1.27
N GLU A 91 -15.37 2.16 -2.39
CA GLU A 91 -16.20 1.92 -3.58
C GLU A 91 -15.97 0.50 -4.15
N LEU A 92 -14.75 -0.02 -4.02
CA LEU A 92 -14.39 -1.39 -4.40
C LEU A 92 -14.85 -2.47 -3.40
N LYS A 93 -15.56 -2.08 -2.31
CA LYS A 93 -16.07 -2.97 -1.26
C LYS A 93 -14.97 -3.85 -0.64
N LEU A 94 -13.80 -3.26 -0.38
CA LEU A 94 -12.72 -3.96 0.32
C LEU A 94 -13.10 -4.25 1.77
N LYS A 95 -12.65 -5.39 2.31
CA LYS A 95 -12.88 -5.76 3.71
C LYS A 95 -12.27 -4.72 4.66
N PRO A 96 -12.90 -4.42 5.81
CA PRO A 96 -12.41 -3.41 6.75
C PRO A 96 -10.93 -3.52 7.17
N PRO A 97 -10.36 -4.72 7.41
CA PRO A 97 -8.93 -4.85 7.76
C PRO A 97 -7.99 -4.30 6.68
N LEU A 98 -8.41 -4.34 5.42
CA LEU A 98 -7.65 -3.90 4.26
C LEU A 98 -7.77 -2.39 3.99
N LEU A 99 -8.71 -1.71 4.65
CA LEU A 99 -8.92 -0.26 4.54
C LEU A 99 -8.03 0.54 5.49
N THR A 100 -7.28 -0.12 6.37
CA THR A 100 -6.46 0.54 7.40
C THR A 100 -5.19 1.15 6.82
N PHE A 101 -4.68 2.20 7.48
CA PHE A 101 -3.38 2.79 7.13
C PHE A 101 -2.23 1.77 7.18
N LYS A 102 -2.26 0.83 8.15
CA LYS A 102 -1.28 -0.25 8.24
C LYS A 102 -1.30 -1.16 7.00
N ALA A 103 -2.49 -1.50 6.50
CA ALA A 103 -2.62 -2.28 5.27
C ALA A 103 -2.09 -1.52 4.05
N TRP A 104 -2.30 -0.20 4.00
CA TRP A 104 -1.73 0.66 2.97
C TRP A 104 -0.20 0.70 3.00
N ILE A 105 0.40 0.88 4.18
CA ILE A 105 1.86 0.85 4.37
C ILE A 105 2.44 -0.50 3.95
N TRP A 106 1.79 -1.60 4.32
CA TRP A 106 2.22 -2.94 3.89
C TRP A 106 2.14 -3.13 2.37
N ALA A 107 1.05 -2.68 1.74
CA ALA A 107 0.85 -2.81 0.29
C ALA A 107 1.83 -1.94 -0.50
N THR A 108 2.10 -0.72 -0.02
CA THR A 108 3.13 0.15 -0.61
C THR A 108 4.52 -0.47 -0.45
N GLY A 109 4.86 -1.04 0.71
CA GLY A 109 6.12 -1.76 0.91
C GLY A 109 6.32 -2.95 -0.03
N THR A 110 5.25 -3.67 -0.34
CA THR A 110 5.27 -4.75 -1.34
C THR A 110 5.58 -4.21 -2.74
N ASN A 111 5.01 -3.06 -3.10
CA ASN A 111 5.28 -2.42 -4.39
C ASN A 111 6.71 -1.87 -4.47
N TRP A 112 7.21 -1.21 -3.43
CA TRP A 112 8.57 -0.64 -3.46
C TRP A 112 9.66 -1.72 -3.54
N ASN A 113 9.47 -2.86 -2.88
CA ASN A 113 10.51 -3.88 -2.76
C ASN A 113 10.46 -4.99 -3.83
N ARG A 114 9.32 -5.17 -4.52
CA ARG A 114 9.15 -6.27 -5.49
C ARG A 114 8.77 -5.86 -6.90
N LEU A 115 8.44 -4.59 -7.13
CA LEU A 115 7.93 -4.10 -8.42
C LEU A 115 9.05 -3.51 -9.30
N LEU A 116 10.31 -3.92 -9.05
CA LEU A 116 11.49 -3.72 -9.90
C LEU A 116 11.85 -4.98 -10.72
N LEU A 117 10.89 -5.89 -10.93
CA LEU A 117 10.98 -7.01 -11.87
C LEU A 117 9.95 -6.86 -12.99
#